data_AF-A0A7C5TSJ8-F1
#
_entry.id   AF-A0A7C5TSJ8-F1
#
_cell.length_a   1.000
_cell.length_b   1.000
_cell.length_c   1.000
_cell.angle_alpha   90.00
_cell.angle_beta   90.00
_cell.angle_gamma   90.00
#
_symmetry.space_group_name_H-M   'P 1'
#
loop_
_entity.id
_entity.type
_entity.pdbx_description
1 polymer ?
#
loop_
_entity_poly.entity_id
_entity_poly.type
_entity_poly.pdbx_seq_one_letter_code
_entity_poly.pdbx_strand_id
1 'polypeptide(L)'
;MGKSCIQVKTEGLSLLFDAGVKIGDHPPLYPQDPGRIDAIFLSHAHLDHCGSVPMYNSRQNFPIYLTEPTSDLSHMIQADSLKIDLLNDYEIRYTEKDIKRLGKSEIPVSYGREMAF
;
A
#
# COMPACT_ATOMS: atom_id res chain seq x y z
N MET A 1 -15.08 -8.80 -3.11
CA MET A 1 -14.54 -7.43 -3.35
C MET A 1 -13.20 -7.34 -2.65
N GLY A 2 -12.31 -6.48 -3.12
CA GLY A 2 -11.00 -6.23 -2.50
C GLY A 2 -9.85 -6.23 -3.52
N LYS A 3 -8.60 -6.14 -3.03
CA LYS A 3 -7.36 -5.95 -3.82
C LYS A 3 -7.40 -4.74 -4.78
N SER A 4 -7.98 -3.62 -4.34
CA SER A 4 -7.99 -2.38 -5.11
C SER A 4 -6.57 -1.99 -5.51
N CYS A 5 -6.33 -1.86 -6.81
CA CYS A 5 -5.02 -1.58 -7.38
C CYS A 5 -5.23 -1.12 -8.82
N ILE A 6 -5.11 0.19 -9.07
CA ILE A 6 -5.34 0.80 -10.38
C ILE A 6 -4.08 1.54 -10.79
N GLN A 7 -3.50 1.18 -11.93
CA GLN A 7 -2.31 1.85 -12.46
C GLN A 7 -2.69 2.76 -13.61
N VAL A 8 -2.31 4.04 -13.52
CA VAL A 8 -2.48 5.03 -14.58
C VAL A 8 -1.11 5.32 -15.19
N LYS A 9 -0.96 5.06 -16.48
CA LYS A 9 0.30 5.22 -17.22
C LYS A 9 0.19 6.26 -18.32
N THR A 10 1.20 7.12 -18.40
CA THR A 10 1.52 7.96 -19.55
C THR A 10 2.92 7.60 -20.06
N GLU A 11 3.42 8.28 -21.10
CA GLU A 11 4.76 8.01 -21.66
C GLU A 11 5.90 8.21 -20.64
N GLY A 12 5.74 9.13 -19.67
CA GLY A 12 6.78 9.44 -18.68
C GLY A 12 6.44 9.05 -17.23
N LEU A 13 5.15 8.85 -16.93
CA LEU A 13 4.65 8.77 -15.56
C LEU A 13 3.78 7.51 -15.37
N SER A 14 4.00 6.80 -14.27
CA SER A 14 3.18 5.67 -13.86
C SER A 14 2.76 5.83 -12.40
N LEU A 15 1.49 6.17 -12.18
CA LEU A 15 0.90 6.35 -10.86
C LEU A 15 0.10 5.11 -10.48
N LEU A 16 0.20 4.69 -9.22
CA LEU A 16 -0.62 3.61 -8.67
C LEU A 16 -1.62 4.18 -7.66
N PHE A 17 -2.89 3.85 -7.84
CA PHE A 17 -3.97 4.21 -6.93
C PHE A 17 -4.38 2.95 -6.18
N ASP A 18 -4.17 3.00 -4.87
CA ASP A 18 -4.29 1.89 -3.93
C ASP A 18 -3.44 0.65 -4.29
N ALA A 19 -3.19 -0.17 -3.29
CA ALA A 19 -2.50 -1.44 -3.39
C ALA A 19 -3.01 -2.33 -2.25
N GLY A 20 -4.19 -2.89 -2.43
CA GLY A 20 -4.88 -3.66 -1.42
C GLY A 20 -4.63 -5.16 -1.44
N VAL A 21 -5.26 -5.87 -0.52
CA VAL A 21 -5.34 -7.34 -0.49
C VAL A 21 -6.79 -7.79 -0.62
N LYS A 22 -7.05 -8.93 -1.25
CA LYS A 22 -8.40 -9.51 -1.30
C LYS A 22 -8.67 -10.26 0.00
N ILE A 23 -9.61 -9.75 0.79
CA ILE A 23 -10.01 -10.30 2.07
C ILE A 23 -11.06 -11.41 1.85
N GLY A 24 -10.99 -12.48 2.65
CA GLY A 24 -11.93 -13.61 2.60
C GLY A 24 -11.45 -14.81 1.81
N ASP A 25 -10.29 -14.71 1.15
CA ASP A 25 -9.54 -15.87 0.64
C ASP A 25 -8.47 -16.27 1.67
N HIS A 26 -8.15 -17.57 1.70
CA HIS A 26 -7.18 -18.16 2.62
C HIS A 26 -6.25 -19.11 1.83
N PRO A 27 -5.01 -18.71 1.50
CA PRO A 27 -4.33 -17.47 1.89
C PRO A 27 -4.87 -16.21 1.17
N PRO A 28 -4.62 -15.00 1.71
CA PRO A 28 -5.01 -13.75 1.08
C PRO A 28 -4.41 -13.59 -0.33
N LEU A 29 -5.16 -12.98 -1.24
CA LEU A 29 -4.69 -12.73 -2.60
C LEU A 29 -4.20 -11.28 -2.78
N TYR A 30 -2.98 -11.15 -3.26
CA TYR A 30 -2.32 -9.88 -3.52
C TYR A 30 -2.52 -9.42 -4.99
N PRO A 31 -2.35 -8.12 -5.31
CA PRO A 31 -2.38 -7.64 -6.67
C PRO A 31 -1.17 -8.15 -7.45
N GLN A 32 -1.28 -8.14 -8.77
CA GLN A 32 -0.13 -8.44 -9.63
C GLN A 32 0.95 -7.35 -9.49
N ASP A 33 2.17 -7.68 -9.90
CA ASP A 33 3.26 -6.71 -9.94
C ASP A 33 2.93 -5.57 -10.92
N PRO A 34 2.84 -4.30 -10.47
CA PRO A 34 2.56 -3.17 -11.36
C PRO A 34 3.75 -2.82 -12.28
N GLY A 35 4.93 -3.43 -12.07
CA GLY A 35 6.17 -3.07 -12.76
C GLY A 35 6.71 -1.73 -12.25
N ARG A 36 7.20 -0.87 -13.14
CA ARG A 36 7.66 0.49 -12.77
C ARG A 36 6.46 1.31 -12.29
N ILE A 37 6.61 1.92 -11.12
CA ILE A 37 5.72 2.96 -10.58
C ILE A 37 6.56 4.13 -10.09
N ASP A 38 6.02 5.34 -10.22
CA ASP A 38 6.66 6.59 -9.80
C ASP A 38 6.12 7.10 -8.46
N ALA A 39 4.85 6.81 -8.15
CA ALA A 39 4.23 7.14 -6.87
C ALA A 39 3.01 6.25 -6.58
N ILE A 40 2.63 6.19 -5.31
CA ILE A 40 1.35 5.61 -4.86
C ILE A 40 0.46 6.72 -4.29
N PHE A 41 -0.83 6.67 -4.61
CA PHE A 41 -1.88 7.40 -3.91
C PHE A 41 -2.74 6.41 -3.16
N LEU A 42 -2.78 6.55 -1.84
CA LEU A 42 -3.59 5.70 -0.97
C LEU A 42 -4.84 6.45 -0.56
N SER A 43 -6.01 5.90 -0.93
CA SER A 43 -7.29 6.54 -0.70
C SER A 43 -7.70 6.55 0.76
N HIS A 44 -7.53 5.42 1.46
CA HIS A 44 -7.85 5.24 2.87
C HIS A 44 -7.22 3.96 3.44
N ALA A 45 -7.36 3.74 4.75
CA ALA A 45 -6.59 2.76 5.49
C ALA A 45 -7.13 1.32 5.48
N HIS A 46 -8.25 1.03 4.80
CA HIS A 46 -8.75 -0.34 4.77
C HIS A 46 -7.74 -1.28 4.08
N LEU A 47 -7.67 -2.52 4.59
CA LEU A 47 -6.66 -3.50 4.15
C LEU A 47 -6.78 -3.85 2.67
N ASP A 48 -7.98 -3.79 2.11
CA ASP A 48 -8.24 -4.01 0.68
C ASP A 48 -7.88 -2.82 -0.22
N HIS A 49 -7.28 -1.78 0.36
CA HIS A 49 -6.66 -0.64 -0.32
C HIS A 49 -5.18 -0.43 0.06
N CYS A 50 -4.77 -0.75 1.30
CA CYS A 50 -3.42 -0.48 1.80
C CYS A 50 -2.54 -1.72 2.02
N GLY A 51 -3.10 -2.93 2.01
CA GLY A 51 -2.43 -4.12 2.55
C GLY A 51 -1.19 -4.57 1.78
N SER A 52 -1.06 -4.22 0.51
CA SER A 52 0.08 -4.57 -0.35
C SER A 52 1.13 -3.46 -0.48
N VAL A 53 0.86 -2.27 0.08
CA VAL A 53 1.77 -1.11 0.01
C VAL A 53 3.17 -1.41 0.59
N PRO A 54 3.32 -2.07 1.77
CA PRO A 54 4.65 -2.40 2.31
C PRO A 54 5.49 -3.27 1.37
N MET A 55 4.86 -4.21 0.67
CA MET A 55 5.52 -5.10 -0.29
C MET A 55 6.15 -4.29 -1.43
N TYR A 56 5.44 -3.31 -1.99
CA TYR A 56 5.94 -2.51 -3.11
C TYR A 56 7.03 -1.52 -2.69
N ASN A 57 6.85 -0.81 -1.56
CA ASN A 57 7.84 0.18 -1.09
C ASN A 57 9.17 -0.47 -0.66
N SER A 58 9.14 -1.75 -0.27
CA SER A 58 10.37 -2.50 0.02
C SER A 58 11.27 -2.68 -1.23
N ARG A 59 10.68 -2.69 -2.44
CA ARG A 59 11.35 -2.94 -3.72
C ARG A 59 11.85 -1.66 -4.38
N GLN A 60 11.09 -0.58 -4.25
CA GLN A 60 11.40 0.74 -4.80
C GLN A 60 10.96 1.81 -3.79
N ASN A 61 11.86 2.70 -3.38
CA ASN A 61 11.49 3.86 -2.58
C ASN A 61 10.82 4.88 -3.51
N PHE A 62 9.49 4.96 -3.47
CA PHE A 62 8.69 5.97 -4.18
C PHE A 62 7.83 6.74 -3.17
N PRO A 63 7.42 7.99 -3.47
CA PRO A 63 6.52 8.73 -2.63
C PRO A 63 5.14 8.06 -2.52
N ILE A 64 4.57 8.07 -1.32
CA ILE A 64 3.23 7.57 -1.02
C ILE A 64 2.40 8.76 -0.54
N TYR A 65 1.42 9.18 -1.32
CA TYR A 65 0.53 10.28 -1.00
C TYR A 65 -0.73 9.76 -0.34
N LEU A 66 -1.04 10.29 0.83
CA LEU A 66 -2.14 9.86 1.68
C LEU A 66 -2.48 10.95 2.69
N THR A 67 -3.61 10.83 3.38
CA THR A 67 -3.92 11.73 4.51
C THR A 67 -3.18 11.26 5.77
N GLU A 68 -2.88 12.18 6.69
CA GLU A 68 -2.23 11.84 7.97
C GLU A 68 -2.98 10.74 8.76
N PRO A 69 -4.33 10.76 8.89
CA PRO A 69 -5.04 9.64 9.53
C PRO A 69 -4.90 8.31 8.78
N THR A 70 -4.71 8.34 7.46
CA THR A 70 -4.50 7.12 6.67
C THR A 70 -3.12 6.52 6.94
N SER A 71 -2.09 7.34 7.14
CA SER A 71 -0.75 6.88 7.57
C SER A 71 -0.87 6.03 8.83
N ASP A 72 -1.41 6.63 9.90
CA ASP A 72 -1.45 6.00 11.22
C ASP A 72 -2.25 4.70 11.22
N LEU A 73 -3.45 4.74 10.62
CA LEU A 73 -4.35 3.59 10.59
C LEU A 73 -3.82 2.46 9.68
N SER A 74 -3.20 2.80 8.54
CA SER A 74 -2.68 1.79 7.63
C SER A 74 -1.52 1.00 8.26
N HIS A 75 -0.62 1.64 9.01
CA HIS A 75 0.47 0.94 9.70
C HIS A 75 -0.08 -0.03 10.75
N MET A 76 -1.09 0.39 11.50
CA MET A 76 -1.74 -0.46 12.51
C MET A 76 -2.38 -1.69 11.87
N ILE A 77 -3.17 -1.50 10.81
CA ILE A 77 -3.90 -2.58 10.13
C ILE A 77 -2.93 -3.53 9.40
N GLN A 78 -1.89 -3.01 8.75
CA GLN A 78 -0.87 -3.84 8.10
C GLN A 78 -0.07 -4.69 9.09
N ALA A 79 0.25 -4.14 10.27
CA ALA A 79 0.93 -4.86 11.33
C ALA A 79 0.04 -5.96 11.93
N ASP A 80 -1.25 -5.71 12.08
CA ASP A 80 -2.22 -6.72 12.52
C ASP A 80 -2.38 -7.84 11.49
N SER A 81 -2.56 -7.49 10.20
CA SER A 81 -2.62 -8.46 9.10
C SER A 81 -1.38 -9.35 9.05
N LEU A 82 -0.18 -8.79 9.23
CA LEU A 82 1.06 -9.56 9.27
C LEU A 82 1.07 -10.59 10.41
N LYS A 83 0.56 -10.24 11.60
CA LYS A 83 0.45 -11.18 12.71
C LYS A 83 -0.51 -12.32 12.38
N ILE A 84 -1.64 -12.02 11.75
CA ILE A 84 -2.60 -13.04 11.31
C ILE A 84 -1.98 -13.98 10.28
N ASP A 85 -1.25 -13.45 9.29
CA ASP A 85 -0.58 -14.27 8.27
C ASP A 85 0.47 -15.21 8.91
N LEU A 86 1.24 -14.69 9.88
CA LEU A 86 2.21 -15.51 10.65
C LEU A 86 1.53 -16.60 11.48
N LEU A 87 0.39 -16.31 12.13
CA LEU A 87 -0.33 -17.29 12.94
C LEU A 87 -0.94 -18.42 12.11
N ASN A 88 -1.29 -18.15 10.85
CA ASN A 88 -1.88 -19.13 9.94
C ASN A 88 -0.85 -19.83 9.04
N ASP A 89 0.45 -19.60 9.26
CA ASP A 89 1.54 -20.14 8.42
C ASP A 89 1.39 -19.82 6.93
N TYR A 90 0.89 -18.62 6.62
CA TYR A 90 0.78 -18.12 5.26
C TYR A 90 2.10 -17.55 4.76
N GLU A 91 2.22 -17.41 3.43
CA GLU A 91 3.38 -16.78 2.82
C GLU A 91 3.51 -15.31 3.24
N ILE A 92 4.63 -14.96 3.84
CA ILE A 92 4.91 -13.60 4.33
C ILE A 92 5.44 -12.72 3.19
N ARG A 93 4.62 -11.76 2.74
CA ARG A 93 4.95 -10.86 1.62
C ARG A 93 5.71 -9.59 2.01
N TYR A 94 5.68 -9.21 3.28
CA TYR A 94 6.40 -8.07 3.82
C TYR A 94 6.65 -8.27 5.32
N THR A 95 7.56 -7.50 5.90
CA THR A 95 7.94 -7.58 7.31
C THR A 95 7.56 -6.33 8.09
N GLU A 96 7.64 -6.38 9.43
CA GLU A 96 7.51 -5.18 10.26
C GLU A 96 8.49 -4.06 9.88
N LYS A 97 9.67 -4.43 9.36
CA LYS A 97 10.67 -3.45 8.91
C LYS A 97 10.19 -2.71 7.67
N ASP A 98 9.43 -3.38 6.79
CA ASP A 98 8.88 -2.78 5.59
C ASP A 98 7.74 -1.82 5.92
N ILE A 99 6.87 -2.19 6.87
CA ILE A 99 5.83 -1.28 7.41
C ILE A 99 6.50 -0.03 8.01
N LYS A 100 7.49 -0.20 8.89
CA LYS A 100 8.23 0.94 9.50
C LYS A 100 8.94 1.81 8.46
N ARG A 101 9.30 1.26 7.31
CA ARG A 101 9.94 2.01 6.22
C ARG A 101 8.96 2.92 5.48
N LEU A 102 7.66 2.58 5.48
CA LEU A 102 6.63 3.39 4.81
C LEU A 102 6.66 4.85 5.28
N GLY A 103 6.79 5.09 6.58
CA GLY A 103 6.85 6.45 7.14
C GLY A 103 7.97 7.34 6.60
N LYS A 104 8.98 6.78 5.92
CA LYS A 104 10.03 7.56 5.23
C LYS A 104 9.64 8.00 3.82
N SER A 105 8.69 7.30 3.22
CA SER A 105 8.20 7.51 1.86
C SER A 105 6.84 8.22 1.84
N GLU A 106 6.14 8.23 2.97
CA GLU A 106 4.82 8.85 3.14
C GLU A 106 4.89 10.38 3.11
N ILE A 107 4.02 10.98 2.30
CA ILE A 107 3.85 12.41 2.17
C ILE A 107 2.39 12.73 2.52
N PRO A 108 2.11 13.16 3.76
CA PRO A 108 0.77 13.55 4.17
C PRO A 108 0.23 14.73 3.35
N VAL A 109 -1.00 14.59 2.87
CA VAL A 109 -1.72 15.57 2.04
C VAL A 109 -3.06 15.89 2.69
N SER A 110 -3.29 17.15 3.01
CA SER A 110 -4.58 17.63 3.52
C SER A 110 -5.62 17.70 2.40
N TYR A 111 -6.90 17.54 2.76
CA TYR A 111 -8.00 17.71 1.82
C TYR A 111 -7.98 19.09 1.15
N GLY A 112 -8.32 19.12 -0.15
CA GLY A 112 -8.35 20.35 -0.95
C GLY A 112 -6.97 20.89 -1.36
N ARG A 113 -5.88 20.23 -0.99
CA ARG A 113 -4.54 20.60 -1.44
C ARG A 113 -4.32 20.14 -2.88
N GLU A 114 -3.99 21.09 -3.75
CA GLU A 114 -3.52 20.79 -5.11
C GLU A 114 -2.05 20.36 -5.10
N MET A 115 -1.70 19.47 -6.02
CA MET A 115 -0.36 18.90 -6.15
C MET A 115 0.04 18.87 -7.62
N ALA A 116 1.31 19.17 -7.90
CA ALA A 116 1.90 19.10 -9.24
C ALA A 116 2.87 17.91 -9.33
N PHE A 117 2.84 17.20 -10.46
CA PHE A 117 3.60 15.99 -10.75
C PHE A 117 4.32 16.11 -12.10
#